data_AF-A0A7L1P161-F1
#
_entry.id   AF-A0A7L1P161-F1
#
_cell.length_a   1.000
_cell.length_b   1.000
_cell.length_c   1.000
_cell.angle_alpha   90.00
_cell.angle_beta   90.00
_cell.angle_gamma   90.00
#
_symmetry.space_group_name_H-M   'P 1'
#
loop_
_entity.id
_entity.type
_entity.pdbx_description
1 polymer ?
#
loop_
_entity_poly.entity_id
_entity_poly.type
_entity_poly.pdbx_seq_one_letter_code
_entity_poly.pdbx_strand_id
1 'polypeptide(L)' 'MAKAGFIHCPSASEPDVAKCFFCLIELEGWEPNDDPWEQHAKRNSCGFLSLTKHFDDLTVEEY' A
#
# COMPACT_ATOMS: atom_id res chain seq x y z
N MET A 1 3.32 -3.81 6.20
CA MET A 1 2.18 -3.43 5.34
C MET A 1 2.00 -1.91 5.27
N ALA A 2 1.77 -1.22 6.40
CA ALA A 2 1.54 0.24 6.42
C ALA A 2 2.61 1.09 5.69
N LYS A 3 3.90 0.77 5.85
CA LYS A 3 5.00 1.46 5.15
C LYS A 3 4.92 1.36 3.62
N ALA A 4 4.26 0.34 3.09
CA ALA A 4 4.00 0.18 1.65
C ALA A 4 2.64 0.78 1.23
N GLY A 5 1.99 1.55 2.11
CA GLY A 5 0.75 2.27 1.82
C GLY A 5 -0.54 1.46 2.05
N PHE A 6 -0.46 0.28 2.68
CA PHE A 6 -1.64 -0.55 2.93
C PHE A 6 -2.36 -0.19 4.23
N ILE A 7 -3.69 -0.07 4.15
CA ILE A 7 -4.64 -0.04 5.28
C ILE A 7 -5.39 -1.38 5.34
N HIS A 8 -5.73 -1.85 6.54
CA HIS A 8 -6.51 -3.07 6.72
C HIS A 8 -7.98 -2.80 6.41
N CYS A 9 -8.54 -3.52 5.45
CA CYS A 9 -9.92 -3.35 4.97
C CYS A 9 -10.66 -4.70 4.93
N PRO A 10 -10.84 -5.36 6.07
CA PRO A 10 -11.41 -6.70 6.11
C PRO A 10 -12.91 -6.70 5.83
N SER A 11 -13.39 -7.82 5.27
CA SER A 11 -14.81 -8.20 5.24
C SER A 11 -15.03 -9.48 6.05
N ALA A 12 -16.28 -9.90 6.22
CA ALA A 12 -16.58 -11.18 6.90
C ALA A 12 -16.05 -12.39 6.10
N SER A 13 -15.99 -12.29 4.77
CA SER A 13 -15.47 -13.32 3.88
C SER A 13 -13.96 -13.22 3.65
N GLU A 14 -13.38 -12.03 3.77
CA GLU A 14 -12.00 -11.75 3.40
C GLU A 14 -11.31 -11.00 4.57
N PRO A 15 -10.85 -11.73 5.59
CA PRO A 15 -10.43 -11.15 6.87
C PRO A 15 -9.07 -10.44 6.82
N ASP A 16 -8.27 -10.66 5.78
CA ASP A 16 -6.91 -10.15 5.64
C ASP A 16 -6.72 -9.20 4.44
N VAL A 17 -7.81 -8.77 3.80
CA VAL A 17 -7.74 -7.76 2.74
C VAL A 17 -7.06 -6.50 3.25
N ALA A 18 -6.07 -6.04 2.49
CA ALA A 18 -5.40 -4.79 2.69
C ALA A 18 -5.47 -3.95 1.40
N LYS A 19 -5.80 -2.67 1.55
CA LYS A 19 -5.99 -1.73 0.45
C LYS A 19 -4.93 -0.65 0.47
N CYS A 20 -4.35 -0.32 -0.68
CA CYS A 20 -3.49 0.86 -0.76
C CYS A 20 -4.33 2.14 -0.61
N PHE A 21 -3.95 3.06 0.27
CA PHE A 21 -4.68 4.33 0.43
C PHE A 21 -4.57 5.26 -0.79
N PHE A 22 -3.55 5.07 -1.64
CA PHE A 22 -3.23 5.94 -2.77
C PHE A 22 -3.77 5.38 -4.09
N CYS A 23 -3.32 4.19 -4.51
CA CYS A 23 -3.73 3.60 -5.79
C CYS A 23 -4.97 2.68 -5.67
N LEU A 24 -5.48 2.47 -4.45
CA LEU A 24 -6.69 1.70 -4.15
C LEU A 24 -6.64 0.21 -4.52
N ILE A 25 -5.48 -0.35 -4.85
CA ILE A 25 -5.35 -1.80 -5.04
C ILE A 25 -5.66 -2.55 -3.75
N GLU A 26 -6.48 -3.59 -3.85
CA GLU A 26 -6.76 -4.54 -2.77
C GLU A 26 -5.93 -5.81 -2.99
N LEU A 27 -5.32 -6.31 -1.92
CA LEU A 27 -4.62 -7.59 -1.89
C LEU A 27 -5.07 -8.38 -0.66
N GLU A 28 -5.28 -9.68 -0.83
CA GLU A 28 -5.63 -10.66 0.20
C GLU A 28 -4.68 -11.87 0.14
N GLY A 29 -4.80 -12.79 1.10
CA GLY A 29 -4.01 -14.03 1.13
C GLY A 29 -2.57 -13.80 1.58
N TRP A 30 -2.36 -12.90 2.54
CA TRP A 30 -1.02 -12.51 2.99
C TRP A 30 -0.33 -13.60 3.79
N GLU A 31 0.90 -13.94 3.41
CA GLU A 31 1.76 -14.85 4.15
C GLU A 31 2.74 -14.09 5.07
N PRO A 32 3.20 -14.67 6.19
CA PRO A 32 4.13 -14.01 7.11
C PRO A 32 5.45 -13.53 6.47
N ASN A 33 5.84 -14.12 5.34
CA ASN A 33 7.09 -13.83 4.63
C ASN A 33 6.92 -12.90 3.42
N ASP A 34 5.69 -12.45 3.14
CA ASP A 34 5.47 -11.49 2.06
C ASP A 34 6.10 -10.14 2.38
N ASP A 35 6.85 -9.58 1.41
CA ASP A 35 7.24 -8.18 1.44
C ASP A 35 6.11 -7.32 0.85
N PRO A 36 5.43 -6.48 1.64
CA PRO A 36 4.33 -5.66 1.14
C PRO A 36 4.74 -4.63 0.09
N TRP A 37 5.98 -4.14 0.13
CA TRP A 37 6.49 -3.22 -0.89
C TRP A 37 6.61 -3.94 -2.24
N GLU A 38 7.19 -5.14 -2.24
CA GLU A 38 7.29 -5.94 -3.45
C GLU A 38 5.92 -6.37 -3.99
N GLN A 39 5.01 -6.82 -3.12
CA GLN A 39 3.67 -7.23 -3.53
C GLN A 39 2.90 -6.04 -4.14
N HIS A 40 3.09 -4.83 -3.62
CA HIS A 40 2.49 -3.62 -4.20
C HIS A 40 3.12 -3.27 -5.55
N ALA A 41 4.45 -3.17 -5.63
CA ALA A 41 5.17 -2.79 -6.84
C ALA A 41 4.97 -3.78 -8.01
N LYS A 42 4.83 -5.07 -7.72
CA LYS A 42 4.60 -6.12 -8.74
C LYS A 42 3.20 -6.06 -9.36
N ARG A 43 2.22 -5.40 -8.71
CA ARG A 43 0.79 -5.51 -9.06
C ARG A 43 0.26 -4.21 -9.64
N ASN A 44 0.78 -3.07 -9.23
CA ASN A 44 0.38 -1.78 -9.76
C ASN A 44 1.51 -0.76 -9.77
N SER A 45 1.49 0.16 -10.74
CA SER A 45 2.33 1.35 -10.72
C SER A 45 1.67 2.39 -9.82
N CYS A 46 2.23 2.58 -8.61
CA CYS A 46 1.65 3.43 -7.59
C CYS A 46 2.54 4.65 -7.30
N GLY A 47 1.99 5.86 -7.46
CA GLY A 47 2.72 7.11 -7.22
C GLY A 47 3.27 7.25 -5.80
N PHE A 48 2.57 6.69 -4.80
CA PHE A 48 3.06 6.63 -3.42
C PHE A 48 4.41 5.90 -3.30
N LEU A 49 4.63 4.80 -4.03
CA LEU A 49 5.91 4.08 -4.01
C LEU A 49 7.03 4.83 -4.72
N SER A 50 6.69 5.82 -5.54
CA SER A 50 7.66 6.65 -6.27
C SER A 50 8.07 7.91 -5.49
N LEU A 51 7.49 8.16 -4.31
CA LEU A 51 7.87 9.31 -3.49
C LEU A 51 9.32 9.18 -3.00
N THR A 52 10.09 10.26 -3.18
CA THR A 52 11.50 10.33 -2.76
C THR A 52 11.67 10.96 -1.38
N LYS A 53 10.61 11.56 -0.83
CA LYS A 53 10.56 12.18 0.49
C LYS A 53 9.53 11.48 1.37
N HIS A 54 9.69 11.62 2.69
CA HIS A 54 8.64 11.23 3.61
C HIS A 54 7.40 12.10 3.38
N PHE A 55 6.21 11.56 3.64
CA PHE A 55 4.95 12.26 3.38
C PHE A 55 4.85 13.59 4.14
N ASP A 56 5.39 13.63 5.37
CA ASP A 56 5.41 14.83 6.20
C ASP A 56 6.37 15.93 5.70
N ASP A 57 7.28 15.59 4.78
CA ASP A 57 8.29 16.50 4.22
C ASP A 57 7.92 17.03 2.83
N LEU A 58 6.74 16.67 2.30
CA LEU A 58 6.26 17.12 0.99
C LEU A 58 5.87 18.60 1.05
N THR A 59 6.27 19.37 0.04
CA THR A 59 5.73 20.73 -0.14
C THR A 59 4.31 20.68 -0.70
N VAL A 60 3.60 21.79 -0.65
CA VAL A 60 2.26 21.90 -1.23
C VAL A 60 2.27 21.60 -2.74
N GLU A 61 3.36 21.92 -3.45
CA GLU A 61 3.50 21.60 -4.88
C GLU A 61 3.78 20.12 -5.16
N GLU A 62 4.30 19.37 -4.18
CA GLU A 62 4.67 17.95 -4.32
C GLU A 62 3.56 16.99 -3.88
N TYR A 63 2.54 17.50 -3.16
CA TYR A 63 1.35 16.75 -2.72
C TYR A 63 0.30 16.64 -3.84
#